data_AF-A0A2Z4RP59-F1
#
_entry.id   AF-A0A2Z4RP59-F1
#
_cell.length_a   1.000
_cell.length_b   1.000
_cell.length_c   1.000
_cell.angle_alpha   90.00
_cell.angle_beta   90.00
_cell.angle_gamma   90.00
#
_symmetry.space_group_name_H-M   'P 1'
#
loop_
_entity.id
_entity.type
_entity.pdbx_description
1 polymer ?
#
loop_
_entity_poly.entity_id
_entity_poly.type
_entity_poly.pdbx_seq_one_letter_code
_entity_poly.pdbx_strand_id
1 'polypeptide(L)'
;MSVLIKNAAEHWEFVSPLLRKPKNEDDYDALVQALDELLEMTGVDESHPLMSLVDIIGDWIEEWDHKHRPMPEATGAEVLGYMMREHGLTQSDLPGVGPQSVVSEILSGKRQLNLRQIRWLAERFNVPVDVFI
;
A
#
# COMPACT_ATOMS: atom_id res chain seq x y z
N MET A 1 3.79 -12.67 -40.83
CA MET A 1 3.46 -12.72 -39.39
C MET A 1 4.69 -13.22 -38.66
N SER A 2 5.10 -12.57 -37.57
CA SER A 2 6.24 -13.05 -36.76
C SER A 2 5.95 -14.46 -36.25
N VAL A 3 6.95 -15.34 -36.20
CA VAL A 3 6.84 -16.69 -35.63
C VAL A 3 6.33 -16.63 -34.20
N LEU A 4 6.78 -15.62 -33.43
CA LEU A 4 6.32 -15.38 -32.06
C LEU A 4 4.81 -15.10 -32.00
N ILE A 5 4.31 -14.22 -32.87
CA ILE A 5 2.89 -13.86 -32.90
C ILE A 5 2.03 -15.04 -33.34
N LYS A 6 2.53 -15.86 -34.28
CA LYS A 6 1.84 -17.09 -34.69
C LYS A 6 1.72 -18.05 -33.51
N ASN A 7 2.82 -18.33 -32.81
CA ASN A 7 2.82 -19.22 -31.65
C ASN A 7 1.91 -18.68 -30.54
N ALA A 8 1.97 -17.38 -30.25
CA ALA A 8 1.10 -16.76 -29.25
C ALA A 8 -0.38 -16.91 -29.64
N ALA A 9 -0.74 -16.65 -30.90
CA ALA A 9 -2.12 -16.79 -31.37
C ALA A 9 -2.64 -18.23 -31.27
N GLU A 10 -1.79 -19.23 -31.57
CA GLU A 10 -2.14 -20.65 -31.47
C GLU A 10 -2.44 -21.11 -30.03
N HIS A 11 -1.85 -20.45 -29.03
CA HIS A 11 -2.00 -20.81 -27.61
C HIS A 11 -2.79 -19.77 -26.81
N TRP A 12 -3.28 -18.72 -27.46
CA TRP A 12 -3.84 -17.55 -26.78
C TRP A 12 -5.08 -17.90 -25.95
N GLU A 13 -5.90 -18.84 -26.41
CA GLU A 13 -7.11 -19.25 -25.67
C GLU A 13 -6.81 -19.78 -24.27
N PHE A 14 -5.66 -20.42 -24.07
CA PHE A 14 -5.23 -20.98 -22.78
C PHE A 14 -4.67 -19.92 -21.82
N VAL A 15 -4.11 -18.83 -22.34
CA VAL A 15 -3.43 -17.80 -21.53
C VAL A 15 -4.28 -16.54 -21.35
N SER A 16 -5.14 -16.23 -22.31
CA SER A 16 -5.95 -15.01 -22.31
C SER A 16 -6.88 -14.83 -21.10
N PRO A 17 -7.37 -15.87 -20.40
CA PRO A 17 -8.12 -15.67 -19.16
C PRO A 17 -7.29 -15.00 -18.05
N LEU A 18 -6.00 -15.29 -17.98
CA LEU A 18 -5.08 -14.70 -16.99
C LEU A 18 -4.52 -13.34 -17.42
N LEU A 19 -4.61 -12.99 -18.71
CA LEU A 19 -4.08 -11.74 -19.26
C LEU A 19 -5.15 -10.67 -19.51
N ARG A 20 -6.00 -10.43 -18.50
CA ARG A 20 -7.02 -9.37 -18.53
C ARG A 20 -7.12 -8.67 -17.17
N LYS A 21 -7.25 -7.35 -17.19
CA LYS A 21 -7.55 -6.55 -15.99
C LYS A 21 -8.90 -6.93 -15.38
N PRO A 22 -9.02 -6.96 -14.04
CA PRO A 22 -10.27 -7.28 -13.38
C PRO A 22 -11.31 -6.18 -13.66
N LYS A 23 -12.58 -6.59 -13.83
CA LYS A 23 -13.72 -5.68 -14.05
C LYS A 23 -14.75 -5.76 -12.93
N ASN A 24 -14.65 -6.76 -12.08
CA ASN A 24 -15.50 -7.03 -10.93
C ASN A 24 -14.68 -7.81 -9.89
N GLU A 25 -15.27 -8.05 -8.71
CA GLU A 25 -14.61 -8.76 -7.61
C GLU A 25 -14.28 -10.22 -7.96
N ASP A 26 -15.13 -10.93 -8.72
CA ASP A 26 -14.85 -12.32 -9.10
C ASP A 26 -13.61 -12.42 -10.02
N ASP A 27 -13.44 -11.46 -10.96
CA ASP A 27 -12.24 -11.37 -11.79
C ASP A 27 -11.00 -11.07 -10.93
N TYR A 28 -11.15 -10.21 -9.91
CA TYR A 28 -10.07 -9.87 -8.99
C TYR A 28 -9.64 -11.07 -8.16
N ASP A 29 -10.59 -11.78 -7.55
CA ASP A 29 -10.32 -12.96 -6.73
C ASP A 29 -9.63 -14.07 -7.54
N ALA A 30 -10.04 -14.25 -8.81
CA ALA A 30 -9.39 -15.18 -9.71
C ALA A 30 -7.92 -14.80 -10.01
N LEU A 31 -7.61 -13.51 -10.16
CA LEU A 31 -6.24 -13.04 -10.36
C LEU A 31 -5.39 -13.20 -9.10
N VAL A 32 -5.95 -12.93 -7.92
CA VAL A 32 -5.26 -13.17 -6.64
C VAL A 32 -4.92 -14.64 -6.48
N GLN A 33 -5.89 -15.53 -6.72
CA GLN A 33 -5.64 -16.97 -6.68
C GLN A 33 -4.55 -17.39 -7.68
N ALA A 34 -4.59 -16.87 -8.90
CA ALA A 34 -3.56 -17.17 -9.90
C ALA A 34 -2.17 -16.66 -9.49
N LEU A 35 -2.08 -15.48 -8.85
CA LEU A 35 -0.83 -14.94 -8.33
C LEU A 35 -0.25 -15.85 -7.24
N ASP A 36 -1.09 -16.32 -6.30
CA ASP A 36 -0.68 -17.24 -5.25
C ASP A 36 -0.12 -18.55 -5.83
N GLU A 37 -0.85 -19.16 -6.78
CA GLU A 37 -0.39 -20.38 -7.46
C GLU A 37 0.93 -20.16 -8.22
N LEU A 38 1.10 -19.00 -8.88
CA LEU A 38 2.34 -18.66 -9.57
C LEU A 38 3.52 -18.52 -8.59
N LEU A 39 3.32 -17.83 -7.46
CA LEU A 39 4.36 -17.64 -6.44
C LEU A 39 4.76 -18.97 -5.79
N GLU A 40 3.80 -19.88 -5.57
CA GLU A 40 4.09 -21.25 -5.12
C GLU A 40 4.94 -22.02 -6.14
N MET A 41 4.67 -21.86 -7.45
CA MET A 41 5.41 -22.53 -8.52
C MET A 41 6.81 -21.96 -8.73
N THR A 42 6.98 -20.63 -8.71
CA THR A 42 8.29 -19.98 -8.93
C THR A 42 9.16 -19.99 -7.68
N GLY A 43 8.55 -20.05 -6.50
CA GLY A 43 9.25 -19.94 -5.22
C GLY A 43 10.03 -18.63 -5.13
N VAL A 44 11.30 -18.72 -4.73
CA VAL A 44 12.20 -17.56 -4.56
C VAL A 44 13.07 -17.27 -5.80
N ASP A 45 12.82 -17.93 -6.93
CA ASP A 45 13.58 -17.72 -8.16
C ASP A 45 13.04 -16.52 -8.96
N GLU A 46 13.59 -15.34 -8.67
CA GLU A 46 13.28 -14.11 -9.39
C GLU A 46 13.66 -14.15 -10.89
N SER A 47 14.46 -15.12 -11.33
CA SER A 47 14.82 -15.29 -12.74
C SER A 47 13.86 -16.20 -13.52
N HIS A 48 12.86 -16.77 -12.84
CA HIS A 48 11.92 -17.70 -13.45
C HIS A 48 11.12 -17.01 -14.58
N PRO A 49 10.92 -17.62 -15.77
CA PRO A 49 10.22 -16.97 -16.89
C PRO A 49 8.81 -16.47 -16.56
N LEU A 50 8.13 -17.14 -15.63
CA LEU A 50 6.80 -16.74 -15.15
C LEU A 50 6.79 -15.51 -14.23
N MET A 51 7.95 -15.02 -13.76
CA MET A 51 7.99 -13.76 -12.98
C MET A 51 7.43 -12.58 -13.77
N SER A 52 7.62 -12.57 -15.09
CA SER A 52 6.98 -11.56 -15.95
C SER A 52 5.45 -11.60 -15.91
N LEU A 53 4.85 -12.77 -15.65
CA LEU A 53 3.40 -12.92 -15.48
C LEU A 53 2.96 -12.50 -14.07
N VAL A 54 3.76 -12.83 -13.05
CA VAL A 54 3.58 -12.37 -11.65
C VAL A 54 3.53 -10.84 -11.62
N ASP A 55 4.49 -10.17 -12.27
CA ASP A 55 4.55 -8.70 -12.33
C ASP A 55 3.29 -8.13 -12.99
N ILE A 56 2.88 -8.66 -14.15
CA ILE A 56 1.69 -8.19 -14.88
C ILE A 56 0.41 -8.34 -14.05
N ILE A 57 0.23 -9.48 -13.39
CA ILE A 57 -0.96 -9.75 -12.57
C ILE A 57 -0.94 -8.89 -11.31
N GLY A 58 0.23 -8.78 -10.65
CA GLY A 58 0.44 -7.94 -9.48
C GLY A 58 0.08 -6.48 -9.74
N ASP A 59 0.55 -5.92 -10.85
CA ASP A 59 0.22 -4.55 -11.28
C ASP A 59 -1.31 -4.34 -11.42
N TRP A 60 -2.05 -5.34 -11.90
CA TRP A 60 -3.50 -5.22 -12.08
C TRP A 60 -4.28 -5.35 -10.78
N ILE A 61 -3.82 -6.21 -9.86
CA ILE A 61 -4.36 -6.33 -8.51
C ILE A 61 -4.12 -5.02 -7.76
N GLU A 62 -2.90 -4.48 -7.80
CA GLU A 62 -2.55 -3.20 -7.18
C GLU A 62 -3.41 -2.05 -7.73
N GLU A 63 -3.54 -1.95 -9.05
CA GLU A 63 -4.37 -0.91 -9.68
C GLU A 63 -5.86 -1.04 -9.28
N TRP A 64 -6.36 -2.27 -9.12
CA TRP A 64 -7.73 -2.51 -8.67
C TRP A 64 -7.92 -2.08 -7.22
N ASP A 65 -7.05 -2.53 -6.32
CA ASP A 65 -7.10 -2.21 -4.90
C ASP A 65 -6.97 -0.70 -4.68
N HIS A 66 -6.06 -0.03 -5.38
CA HIS A 66 -5.92 1.42 -5.28
C HIS A 66 -7.22 2.17 -5.64
N LYS A 67 -8.02 1.65 -6.58
CA LYS A 67 -9.29 2.27 -7.02
C LYS A 67 -10.48 1.90 -6.15
N HIS A 68 -10.58 0.65 -5.71
CA HIS A 68 -11.78 0.12 -5.05
C HIS A 68 -11.63 0.00 -3.54
N ARG A 69 -10.39 -0.13 -3.06
CA ARG A 69 -10.01 -0.29 -1.66
C ARG A 69 -8.89 0.69 -1.32
N PRO A 70 -9.08 2.01 -1.53
CA PRO A 70 -8.07 2.99 -1.21
C PRO A 70 -7.70 2.85 0.26
N MET A 71 -6.40 2.77 0.53
CA MET A 71 -5.90 2.76 1.90
C MET A 71 -6.46 3.99 2.61
N PRO A 72 -7.15 3.86 3.76
CA PRO A 72 -7.66 5.02 4.46
C PRO A 72 -6.48 5.95 4.78
N GLU A 73 -6.60 7.22 4.39
CA GLU A 73 -5.60 8.23 4.77
C GLU A 73 -5.59 8.34 6.29
N ALA A 74 -4.46 7.98 6.90
CA ALA A 74 -4.28 8.15 8.33
C ALA A 74 -4.17 9.65 8.61
N THR A 75 -5.04 10.16 9.49
CA THR A 75 -4.93 11.53 9.95
C THR A 75 -3.61 11.74 10.69
N GLY A 76 -3.08 12.97 10.68
CA GLY A 76 -1.87 13.29 11.46
C GLY A 76 -1.99 12.92 12.96
N ALA A 77 -3.22 12.86 13.51
CA ALA A 77 -3.49 12.40 14.86
C ALA A 77 -3.30 10.87 15.03
N GLU A 78 -3.76 10.07 14.07
CA GLU A 78 -3.57 8.61 14.07
C GLU A 78 -2.11 8.24 13.91
N VAL A 79 -1.41 8.93 13.00
CA VAL A 79 0.04 8.79 12.80
C VAL A 79 0.79 9.15 14.08
N LEU A 80 0.44 10.26 14.73
CA LEU A 80 1.02 10.63 16.02
C LEU A 80 0.78 9.54 17.08
N GLY A 81 -0.45 9.04 17.18
CA GLY A 81 -0.79 7.97 18.11
C GLY A 81 -0.01 6.68 17.84
N TYR A 82 0.22 6.33 16.58
CA TYR A 82 1.05 5.20 16.18
C TYR A 82 2.51 5.41 16.60
N MET A 83 3.12 6.54 16.24
CA MET A 83 4.50 6.88 16.61
C MET A 83 4.69 6.89 18.15
N MET A 84 3.71 7.38 18.90
CA MET A 84 3.77 7.34 20.36
C MET A 84 3.79 5.91 20.90
N ARG A 85 2.98 5.00 20.36
CA ARG A 85 2.97 3.59 20.78
C ARG A 85 4.28 2.89 20.42
N GLU A 86 4.72 3.06 19.18
CA GLU A 86 5.93 2.41 18.66
C GLU A 86 7.20 2.83 19.43
N HIS A 87 7.26 4.10 19.81
CA HIS A 87 8.40 4.64 20.57
C HIS A 87 8.19 4.65 22.09
N GLY A 88 7.08 4.10 22.61
CA GLY A 88 6.79 4.08 24.05
C GLY A 88 6.64 5.46 24.70
N LEU A 89 6.20 6.46 23.94
CA LEU A 89 6.07 7.85 24.39
C LEU A 89 4.70 8.13 25.02
N THR A 90 4.71 8.92 26.09
CA THR A 90 3.51 9.48 26.69
C THR A 90 3.18 10.85 26.07
N GLN A 91 1.96 11.34 26.32
CA GLN A 91 1.54 12.68 25.85
C GLN A 91 2.41 13.81 26.41
N SER A 92 3.00 13.60 27.59
CA SER A 92 3.89 14.57 28.24
C SER A 92 5.28 14.62 27.60
N ASP A 93 5.64 13.61 26.80
CA ASP A 93 6.95 13.52 26.16
C ASP A 93 7.01 14.32 24.85
N LEU A 94 5.96 15.06 24.47
CA LEU A 94 5.85 15.79 23.20
C LEU A 94 5.82 17.32 23.38
N PRO A 95 6.86 17.96 23.97
CA PRO A 95 6.83 19.38 24.32
C PRO A 95 6.74 20.32 23.11
N GLY A 96 7.25 19.90 21.93
CA GLY A 96 7.13 20.70 20.72
C GLY A 96 5.74 20.69 20.09
N VAL A 97 4.90 19.70 20.44
CA VAL A 97 3.47 19.73 20.10
C VAL A 97 2.74 20.68 21.05
N GLY A 98 2.98 20.56 22.35
CA GLY A 98 2.39 21.42 23.37
C GLY A 98 2.27 20.71 24.72
N PRO A 99 1.54 21.29 25.68
CA PRO A 99 1.25 20.62 26.94
C PRO A 99 0.41 19.36 26.71
N GLN A 100 0.40 18.45 27.69
CA GLN A 100 -0.31 17.18 27.63
C GLN A 100 -1.78 17.32 27.19
N SER A 101 -2.48 18.37 27.65
CA SER A 101 -3.87 18.65 27.27
C SER A 101 -4.04 18.88 25.76
N VAL A 102 -3.10 19.59 25.12
CA VAL A 102 -3.13 19.85 23.68
C VAL A 102 -2.87 18.57 22.90
N VAL A 103 -1.93 17.73 23.36
CA VAL A 103 -1.67 16.42 22.74
C VAL A 103 -2.90 15.52 22.86
N SER A 104 -3.58 15.53 24.00
CA SER A 104 -4.83 14.78 24.20
C SER A 104 -5.96 15.27 23.27
N GLU A 105 -6.13 16.57 23.10
CA GLU A 105 -7.10 17.14 22.15
C GLU A 105 -6.81 16.74 20.71
N ILE A 106 -5.54 16.65 20.32
CA ILE A 106 -5.11 16.20 19.00
C ILE A 106 -5.44 14.71 18.82
N LEU A 107 -5.02 13.85 19.76
CA LEU A 107 -5.27 12.40 19.69
C LEU A 107 -6.75 12.04 19.73
N SER A 108 -7.60 12.90 20.30
CA SER A 108 -9.06 12.72 20.32
C SER A 108 -9.78 13.38 19.13
N GLY A 109 -9.04 13.99 18.18
CA GLY A 109 -9.60 14.64 17.00
C GLY A 109 -10.29 15.98 17.26
N LYS A 110 -10.29 16.47 18.52
CA LYS A 110 -10.87 17.78 18.88
C LYS A 110 -10.06 18.94 18.30
N ARG A 111 -8.78 18.70 18.01
CA ARG A 111 -7.85 19.69 17.48
C ARG A 111 -6.98 19.09 16.39
N GLN A 112 -6.75 19.85 15.31
CA GLN A 112 -5.82 19.46 14.25
C GLN A 112 -4.39 19.88 14.57
N LEU A 113 -3.42 19.10 14.10
CA LEU A 113 -2.01 19.49 14.09
C LEU A 113 -1.83 20.73 13.20
N ASN A 114 -1.03 21.69 13.65
CA ASN A 114 -0.62 22.81 12.82
C ASN A 114 0.78 22.57 12.22
N LEU A 115 1.10 23.32 11.17
CA LEU A 115 2.36 23.15 10.42
C LEU A 115 3.63 23.23 11.29
N ARG A 116 3.62 24.04 12.35
CA ARG A 116 4.76 24.13 13.28
C ARG A 116 4.93 22.82 14.06
N GLN A 117 3.84 22.24 14.55
CA GLN A 117 3.84 20.95 15.26
C GLN A 117 4.23 19.80 14.33
N ILE A 118 3.68 19.79 13.11
CA ILE A 118 3.99 18.80 12.05
C ILE A 118 5.50 18.81 11.75
N ARG A 119 6.10 19.97 11.52
CA ARG A 119 7.55 20.06 11.27
C ARG A 119 8.38 19.53 12.43
N TRP A 120 8.00 19.88 13.65
CA TRP A 120 8.70 19.39 14.83
C TRP A 120 8.58 17.86 15.00
N LEU A 121 7.40 17.30 14.70
CA LEU A 121 7.18 15.85 14.73
C LEU A 121 7.99 15.15 13.64
N ALA A 122 7.97 15.68 12.41
CA ALA A 122 8.75 15.18 11.28
C ALA A 122 10.26 15.15 11.60
N GLU A 123 10.80 16.22 12.18
CA GLU A 123 12.19 16.27 12.66
C GLU A 123 12.45 15.26 13.78
N ARG A 124 11.56 15.18 14.77
CA ARG A 124 11.73 14.29 15.93
C ARG A 124 11.75 12.81 15.53
N PHE A 125 10.86 12.41 14.63
CA PHE A 125 10.74 11.02 14.18
C PHE A 125 11.56 10.72 12.93
N ASN A 126 12.26 11.71 12.38
CA ASN A 126 13.05 11.60 11.16
C ASN A 126 12.24 11.05 9.98
N VAL A 127 11.05 11.62 9.76
CA VAL A 127 10.13 11.27 8.67
C VAL A 127 9.77 12.51 7.83
N PRO A 128 9.33 12.34 6.57
CA PRO A 128 8.81 13.45 5.78
C PRO A 128 7.61 14.15 6.44
N VAL A 129 7.46 15.45 6.20
CA VAL A 129 6.37 16.28 6.75
C VAL A 129 5.00 15.76 6.31
N ASP A 130 4.91 15.24 5.09
CA ASP A 130 3.69 14.73 4.46
C ASP A 130 3.07 13.53 5.20
N VAL A 131 3.85 12.87 6.06
CA VAL A 131 3.36 11.76 6.91
C VAL A 131 2.34 12.23 7.96
N PHE A 132 2.29 13.51 8.29
CA PHE A 132 1.37 14.08 9.29
C PHE A 132 0.31 15.03 8.69
N ILE A 133 0.18 15.08 7.37
CA ILE A 133 -0.74 15.98 6.64
C ILE A 133 -2.03 15.24 6.30
#